data_AF-A0A8I0DUE2-F1
#
_entry.id   AF-A0A8I0DUE2-F1
#
_cell.length_a   1.000
_cell.length_b   1.000
_cell.length_c   1.000
_cell.angle_alpha   90.00
_cell.angle_beta   90.00
_cell.angle_gamma   90.00
#
_symmetry.space_group_name_H-M   'P 1'
#
loop_
_entity.id
_entity.type
_entity.pdbx_description
1 polymer ?
#
loop_
_entity_poly.entity_id
_entity_poly.type
_entity_poly.pdbx_seq_one_letter_code
_entity_poly.pdbx_strand_id
1 'polypeptide(L)'
;MTKQEAQALVKYNDDIKNHRWTSKPQIRKYDKVYNGKLRIVFGERRYIRDNDSEKLVDRLGDILVTLYEKAEENRIVREAREEAERKRVEEARRREENRQRKEQEIRLVKELVNKAEDYRIAKEIREYIQAMIDSGNEDITPAWIEWARKKADWYDPSIATEDEYLGKRQHEKNAEEKEKSL
;
A
#
# COMPACT_ATOMS: atom_id res chain seq x y z
N MET A 1 48.76 2.87 20.36
CA MET A 1 49.48 1.75 19.76
C MET A 1 50.51 1.28 20.76
N THR A 2 50.27 0.12 21.35
CA THR A 2 51.17 -0.49 22.32
C THR A 2 52.40 -1.08 21.62
N LYS A 3 53.48 -1.33 22.37
CA LYS A 3 54.71 -1.96 21.83
C LYS A 3 54.42 -3.33 21.21
N GLN A 4 53.47 -4.08 21.77
CA GLN A 4 53.05 -5.39 21.27
C GLN A 4 52.30 -5.30 19.94
N GLU A 5 51.43 -4.29 19.77
CA GLU A 5 50.71 -4.05 18.51
C GLU A 5 51.66 -3.60 17.39
N ALA A 6 52.66 -2.77 17.71
CA ALA A 6 53.70 -2.38 16.76
C ALA A 6 54.53 -3.60 16.31
N GLN A 7 54.90 -4.48 17.24
CA GLN A 7 55.65 -5.71 16.94
C GLN A 7 54.82 -6.70 16.09
N ALA A 8 53.51 -6.80 16.33
CA ALA A 8 52.61 -7.61 15.52
C ALA A 8 52.49 -7.09 14.08
N LEU A 9 52.46 -5.76 13.88
CA LEU A 9 52.48 -5.14 12.54
C LEU A 9 53.79 -5.41 11.79
N VAL A 10 54.93 -5.31 12.48
CA VAL A 10 56.25 -5.61 11.89
C VAL A 10 56.30 -7.06 11.44
N LYS A 11 55.89 -7.99 12.30
CA LYS A 11 55.85 -9.42 11.98
C LYS A 11 54.93 -9.71 10.78
N TYR A 12 53.75 -9.11 10.73
CA TYR A 12 52.83 -9.25 9.60
C TYR A 12 53.46 -8.78 8.28
N ASN A 13 54.12 -7.62 8.28
CA ASN A 13 54.77 -7.09 7.08
C ASN A 13 55.93 -7.98 6.61
N ASP A 14 56.74 -8.51 7.53
CA ASP A 14 57.81 -9.45 7.22
C ASP A 14 57.29 -10.78 6.67
N ASP A 15 56.21 -11.32 7.22
CA ASP A 15 55.59 -12.56 6.75
C ASP A 15 54.98 -12.39 5.35
N ILE A 16 54.32 -11.26 5.07
CA ILE A 16 53.80 -10.91 3.73
C ILE A 16 54.96 -10.77 2.73
N LYS A 17 56.04 -10.08 3.10
CA LYS A 17 57.24 -9.94 2.25
C LYS A 17 57.87 -11.30 1.91
N ASN A 18 57.84 -12.23 2.85
CA ASN A 18 58.34 -13.60 2.68
C ASN A 18 57.31 -14.56 2.07
N HIS A 19 56.20 -14.06 1.53
CA HIS A 19 55.15 -14.84 0.85
C HIS A 19 54.53 -15.92 1.75
N ARG A 20 54.57 -15.71 3.07
CA ARG A 20 53.93 -16.58 4.05
C ARG A 20 52.50 -16.12 4.26
N TRP A 21 51.58 -17.08 4.36
CA TRP A 21 50.21 -16.78 4.75
C TRP A 21 50.19 -16.31 6.21
N THR A 22 49.72 -15.09 6.44
CA THR A 22 49.60 -14.47 7.77
C THR A 22 48.38 -13.56 7.82
N SER A 23 47.70 -13.51 8.97
CA SER A 23 46.50 -12.68 9.14
C SER A 23 46.88 -11.29 9.65
N LYS A 24 46.23 -10.25 9.12
CA LYS A 24 46.51 -8.85 9.52
C LYS A 24 46.12 -8.65 10.99
N PRO A 25 47.04 -8.19 11.85
CA PRO A 25 46.74 -8.01 13.26
C PRO A 25 45.63 -6.98 13.45
N GLN A 26 44.62 -7.35 14.24
CA GLN A 26 43.46 -6.50 14.52
C GLN A 26 43.78 -5.51 15.64
N ILE A 27 44.40 -4.39 15.25
CA ILE A 27 44.76 -3.31 16.18
C ILE A 27 43.59 -2.35 16.30
N ARG A 28 43.21 -2.01 17.54
CA ARG A 28 42.11 -1.08 17.78
C ARG A 28 42.51 0.31 17.29
N LYS A 29 41.59 0.99 16.59
CA LYS A 29 41.82 2.35 16.06
C LYS A 29 42.11 3.39 17.15
N TYR A 30 41.65 3.15 18.38
CA TYR A 30 41.83 4.05 19.52
C TYR A 30 42.10 3.27 20.81
N ASP A 31 43.14 3.69 21.54
CA ASP A 31 43.40 3.29 22.93
C ASP A 31 42.71 4.30 23.85
N LYS A 32 41.40 4.15 24.08
CA LYS A 32 40.70 4.98 25.07
C LYS A 32 41.09 4.53 26.48
N VAL A 33 42.23 5.02 26.97
CA VAL A 33 42.63 4.86 28.36
C VAL A 33 41.74 5.74 29.22
N TYR A 34 41.15 5.18 30.27
CA TYR A 34 40.34 5.93 31.22
C TYR A 34 41.18 7.03 31.88
N ASN A 35 40.77 8.28 31.73
CA ASN A 35 41.52 9.46 32.18
C ASN A 35 40.81 10.21 33.33
N GLY A 36 39.74 9.64 33.89
CA GLY A 36 38.97 10.26 34.98
C GLY A 36 38.13 11.48 34.59
N LYS A 37 38.11 11.89 33.32
CA LYS A 37 37.35 13.05 32.83
C LYS A 37 36.02 12.61 32.22
N LEU A 38 34.94 13.26 32.62
CA LEU A 38 33.58 13.01 32.14
C LEU A 38 33.16 14.00 31.05
N ARG A 39 32.20 13.57 30.23
CA ARG A 39 31.57 14.39 29.19
C ARG A 39 30.11 13.99 29.01
N ILE A 40 29.21 14.97 29.05
CA ILE A 40 27.78 14.82 28.74
C ILE A 40 27.54 15.34 27.33
N VAL A 41 26.82 14.58 26.51
CA VAL A 41 26.55 14.89 25.10
C VAL A 41 25.05 15.12 24.92
N PHE A 42 24.68 16.25 24.31
CA PHE A 42 23.32 16.73 24.11
C PHE A 42 22.95 16.75 22.61
N GLY A 43 23.14 15.61 21.94
CA GLY A 43 22.95 15.46 20.49
C GLY A 43 24.26 15.54 19.69
N GLU A 44 24.19 15.81 18.39
CA GLU A 44 25.30 15.53 17.47
C GLU A 44 26.53 16.45 17.63
N ARG A 45 26.38 17.64 18.26
CA ARG A 45 27.48 18.64 18.31
C ARG A 45 27.60 19.43 19.61
N ARG A 46 26.71 19.23 20.58
CA ARG A 46 26.71 19.98 21.84
C ARG A 46 27.12 19.04 22.97
N TYR A 47 28.18 19.38 23.68
CA TYR A 47 28.65 18.62 24.82
C TYR A 47 29.24 19.53 25.88
N ILE A 48 29.19 19.09 27.12
CA ILE A 48 29.87 19.71 28.26
C ILE A 48 30.82 18.65 28.81
N ARG A 49 32.07 19.02 29.09
CA ARG A 49 33.12 18.09 29.54
C ARG A 49 33.91 18.69 30.69
N ASP A 50 34.52 17.82 31.49
CA ASP A 50 35.59 18.20 32.40
C ASP A 50 36.78 18.76 31.60
N ASN A 51 37.37 19.82 32.13
CA ASN A 51 38.64 20.36 31.69
C ASN A 51 39.58 20.56 32.90
N ASP A 52 40.79 21.06 32.68
CA ASP A 52 41.79 21.21 33.76
C ASP A 52 41.44 22.34 34.74
N SER A 53 40.51 23.23 34.38
CA SER A 53 40.09 24.41 35.15
C SER A 53 38.68 24.30 35.74
N GLU A 54 37.77 23.56 35.10
CA GLU A 54 36.37 23.42 35.50
C GLU A 54 35.93 21.95 35.39
N LYS A 55 35.21 21.48 36.41
CA LYS A 55 34.54 20.18 36.40
C LYS A 55 33.08 20.34 35.98
N LEU A 56 32.44 19.23 35.58
CA LEU A 56 31.02 19.19 35.27
C LEU A 56 30.14 19.68 36.44
N VAL A 57 30.56 19.42 37.68
CA VAL A 57 29.82 19.84 38.90
C VAL A 57 29.77 21.37 39.01
N ASP A 58 30.82 22.07 38.57
CA ASP A 58 30.86 23.53 38.57
C ASP A 58 29.93 24.13 37.51
N ARG A 59 29.52 23.31 36.53
CA ARG A 59 28.67 23.69 35.39
C ARG A 59 27.28 23.06 35.44
N LEU A 60 26.80 22.69 36.63
CA LEU A 60 25.47 22.10 36.80
C LEU A 60 24.35 23.01 36.25
N GLY A 61 24.47 24.33 36.41
CA GLY A 61 23.52 25.29 35.83
C GLY A 61 23.43 25.17 34.30
N ASP A 62 24.57 25.21 33.60
CA ASP A 62 24.64 25.04 32.14
C ASP A 62 24.06 23.70 31.68
N ILE A 63 24.36 22.64 32.43
CA ILE A 63 23.86 21.28 32.17
C ILE A 63 22.33 21.26 32.25
N LEU A 64 21.76 21.83 33.32
CA LEU A 64 20.31 21.89 33.52
C LEU A 64 19.64 22.71 32.42
N VAL A 65 20.16 23.91 32.11
CA VAL A 65 19.62 24.74 31.02
C VAL A 65 19.63 23.98 29.69
N THR A 66 20.76 23.33 29.36
CA THR A 66 20.87 22.56 28.12
C THR A 66 19.90 21.38 28.09
N LEU A 67 19.66 20.72 29.23
CA LEU A 67 18.66 19.64 29.33
C LEU A 67 17.25 20.16 29.07
N TYR A 68 16.86 21.29 29.66
CA TYR A 68 15.54 21.87 29.44
C TYR A 68 15.33 22.30 27.99
N GLU A 69 16.31 22.97 27.38
CA GLU A 69 16.26 23.33 25.96
C GLU A 69 16.05 22.08 25.08
N LYS A 70 16.81 21.01 25.34
CA LYS A 70 16.67 19.76 24.57
C LYS A 70 15.38 19.02 24.84
N ALA A 71 14.88 19.05 26.06
CA ALA A 71 13.58 18.46 26.39
C ALA A 71 12.46 19.18 25.61
N GLU A 72 12.53 20.51 25.52
CA GLU A 72 11.55 21.33 24.81
C GLU A 72 11.62 21.11 23.29
N GLU A 73 12.82 21.15 22.71
CA GLU A 73 13.02 20.82 21.29
C GLU A 73 12.43 19.43 20.96
N ASN A 74 12.72 18.42 21.80
CA ASN A 74 12.21 17.07 21.61
C ASN A 74 10.68 17.01 21.76
N ARG A 75 10.10 17.77 22.69
CA ARG A 75 8.65 17.85 22.88
C ARG A 75 7.97 18.40 21.62
N ILE A 76 8.45 19.54 21.11
CA ILE A 76 7.90 20.17 19.90
C ILE A 76 7.98 19.23 18.70
N VAL A 77 9.13 18.57 18.50
CA VAL A 77 9.32 17.62 17.39
C VAL A 77 8.38 16.41 17.53
N ARG A 78 8.19 15.90 18.75
CA ARG A 78 7.27 14.78 19.01
C ARG A 78 5.83 15.20 18.70
N GLU A 79 5.38 16.33 19.21
CA GLU A 79 4.02 16.85 19.00
C GLU A 79 3.76 17.09 17.51
N ALA A 80 4.69 17.72 16.78
CA ALA A 80 4.57 17.93 15.35
C ALA A 80 4.48 16.61 14.55
N ARG A 81 5.24 15.59 14.95
CA ARG A 81 5.16 14.24 14.34
C ARG A 81 3.81 13.58 14.63
N GLU A 82 3.34 13.64 15.87
CA GLU A 82 2.05 13.08 16.25
C GLU A 82 0.89 13.77 15.51
N GLU A 83 0.91 15.10 15.39
CA GLU A 83 -0.10 15.84 14.63
C GLU A 83 -0.05 15.53 13.13
N ALA A 84 1.15 15.46 12.55
CA ALA A 84 1.32 15.09 11.15
C ALA A 84 0.82 13.67 10.89
N GLU A 85 1.09 12.73 11.80
CA GLU A 85 0.60 11.36 11.71
C GLU A 85 -0.92 11.30 11.84
N ARG A 86 -1.52 12.02 12.80
CA ARG A 86 -2.99 12.11 12.94
C ARG A 86 -3.64 12.63 11.66
N LYS A 87 -3.10 13.71 11.06
CA LYS A 87 -3.60 14.27 9.80
C LYS A 87 -3.47 13.28 8.64
N ARG A 88 -2.34 12.58 8.55
CA ARG A 88 -2.11 11.55 7.51
C ARG A 88 -3.08 10.38 7.63
N VAL A 89 -3.29 9.87 8.85
CA VAL A 89 -4.22 8.77 9.11
C VAL A 89 -5.65 9.18 8.78
N GLU A 90 -6.08 10.37 9.20
CA GLU A 90 -7.43 10.87 8.90
C GLU A 90 -7.62 11.06 7.38
N GLU A 91 -6.64 11.65 6.70
CA GLU A 91 -6.70 11.85 5.25
C GLU A 91 -6.70 10.51 4.50
N ALA A 92 -5.88 9.55 4.93
CA ALA A 92 -5.87 8.20 4.37
C ALA A 92 -7.23 7.51 4.56
N ARG A 93 -7.85 7.64 5.73
CA ARG A 93 -9.20 7.11 5.99
C ARG A 93 -10.24 7.72 5.06
N ARG A 94 -10.26 9.05 4.92
CA ARG A 94 -11.19 9.75 4.00
C ARG A 94 -10.98 9.33 2.55
N ARG A 95 -9.73 9.18 2.12
CA ARG A 95 -9.42 8.70 0.76
C ARG A 95 -9.92 7.27 0.56
N GLU A 96 -9.72 6.39 1.53
CA GLU A 96 -10.17 5.00 1.45
C GLU A 96 -11.70 4.90 1.42
N GLU A 97 -12.40 5.61 2.30
CA GLU A 97 -13.87 5.68 2.29
C GLU A 97 -14.39 6.16 0.94
N ASN A 98 -13.78 7.20 0.35
CA ASN A 98 -14.14 7.70 -0.97
C ASN A 98 -13.83 6.71 -2.09
N ARG A 99 -12.71 5.97 -2.01
CA ARG A 99 -12.39 4.90 -2.97
C ARG A 99 -13.44 3.80 -2.93
N GLN A 100 -13.78 3.32 -1.75
CA GLN A 100 -14.78 2.26 -1.57
C GLN A 100 -16.15 2.68 -2.10
N ARG A 101 -16.59 3.91 -1.78
CA ARG A 101 -17.85 4.46 -2.33
C ARG A 101 -17.81 4.54 -3.86
N LYS A 102 -16.72 5.03 -4.43
CA LYS A 102 -16.55 5.15 -5.88
C LYS A 102 -16.52 3.78 -6.57
N GLU A 103 -15.85 2.80 -5.99
CA GLU A 103 -15.80 1.43 -6.52
C GLU A 103 -17.18 0.75 -6.46
N GLN A 104 -17.91 0.94 -5.36
CA GLN A 104 -19.29 0.48 -5.24
C GLN A 104 -20.19 1.13 -6.29
N GLU A 105 -20.09 2.45 -6.47
CA GLU A 105 -20.87 3.18 -7.47
C GLU A 105 -20.56 2.69 -8.89
N ILE A 106 -19.27 2.54 -9.24
CA ILE A 106 -18.85 2.02 -10.55
C ILE A 106 -19.40 0.61 -10.78
N ARG A 107 -19.40 -0.25 -9.74
CA ARG A 107 -19.95 -1.60 -9.85
C ARG A 107 -21.46 -1.56 -10.11
N LEU A 108 -22.20 -0.80 -9.32
CA LEU A 108 -23.66 -0.66 -9.46
C LEU A 108 -24.03 -0.09 -10.84
N VAL A 109 -23.31 0.93 -11.31
CA VAL A 109 -23.54 1.50 -12.64
C VAL A 109 -23.28 0.48 -13.74
N LYS A 110 -22.20 -0.32 -13.64
CA LYS A 110 -21.92 -1.39 -14.62
C LYS A 110 -23.03 -2.44 -14.64
N GLU A 111 -23.47 -2.92 -13.48
CA GLU A 111 -24.57 -3.87 -13.37
C GLU A 111 -25.87 -3.30 -13.95
N LEU A 112 -26.16 -2.03 -13.68
CA LEU A 112 -27.33 -1.34 -14.22
C LEU A 112 -27.28 -1.23 -15.74
N VAL A 113 -26.13 -0.85 -16.31
CA VAL A 113 -25.94 -0.77 -17.77
C VAL A 113 -26.13 -2.14 -18.41
N ASN A 114 -25.55 -3.19 -17.82
CA ASN A 114 -25.70 -4.57 -18.33
C ASN A 114 -27.15 -5.04 -18.31
N LYS A 115 -27.91 -4.71 -17.25
CA LYS A 115 -29.35 -4.98 -17.16
C LYS A 115 -30.14 -4.18 -18.19
N ALA A 116 -29.85 -2.89 -18.33
CA ALA A 116 -30.54 -2.02 -19.28
C ALA A 116 -30.34 -2.50 -20.72
N GLU A 117 -29.15 -3.00 -21.05
CA GLU A 117 -28.86 -3.57 -22.36
C GLU A 117 -29.64 -4.85 -22.63
N ASP A 118 -29.69 -5.77 -21.65
CA ASP A 118 -30.51 -6.99 -21.75
C ASP A 118 -32.01 -6.64 -21.90
N TYR A 119 -32.49 -5.62 -21.18
CA TYR A 119 -33.86 -5.11 -21.32
C TYR A 119 -34.12 -4.52 -22.72
N ARG A 120 -33.16 -3.76 -23.27
CA ARG A 120 -33.24 -3.21 -24.64
C ARG A 120 -33.38 -4.34 -25.67
N ILE A 121 -32.55 -5.37 -25.56
CA ILE A 121 -32.61 -6.55 -26.44
C ILE A 121 -33.97 -7.25 -26.32
N ALA A 122 -34.50 -7.44 -25.11
CA ALA A 122 -35.83 -8.03 -24.92
C ALA A 122 -36.93 -7.21 -25.59
N LYS A 123 -36.88 -5.88 -25.49
CA LYS A 123 -37.81 -4.97 -26.17
C LYS A 123 -37.71 -5.10 -27.69
N GLU A 124 -36.50 -5.12 -28.23
CA GLU A 124 -36.25 -5.28 -29.66
C GLU A 124 -36.73 -6.62 -30.21
N ILE A 125 -36.54 -7.72 -29.45
CA ILE A 125 -37.08 -9.04 -29.81
C ILE A 125 -38.62 -8.98 -29.87
N ARG A 126 -39.28 -8.36 -28.89
CA ARG A 126 -40.75 -8.22 -28.88
C ARG A 126 -41.26 -7.36 -30.03
N GLU A 127 -40.58 -6.26 -30.34
CA GLU A 127 -40.89 -5.40 -31.48
C GLU A 127 -40.72 -6.15 -32.80
N TYR A 128 -39.65 -6.94 -32.95
CA TYR A 128 -39.43 -7.78 -34.13
C TYR A 128 -40.51 -8.85 -34.29
N ILE A 129 -40.89 -9.55 -33.21
CA ILE A 129 -41.99 -10.53 -33.24
C ILE A 129 -43.27 -9.87 -33.75
N GLN A 130 -43.59 -8.66 -33.25
CA GLN A 130 -44.78 -7.94 -33.68
C GLN A 130 -44.71 -7.54 -35.15
N ALA A 131 -43.57 -7.00 -35.61
CA ALA A 131 -43.36 -6.64 -37.00
C ALA A 131 -43.51 -7.85 -37.94
N MET A 132 -43.02 -9.03 -37.53
CA MET A 132 -43.16 -10.27 -38.30
C MET A 132 -44.62 -10.75 -38.36
N ILE A 133 -45.39 -10.63 -37.27
CA ILE A 133 -46.82 -10.92 -37.26
C ILE A 133 -47.57 -9.97 -38.21
N ASP A 134 -47.30 -8.67 -38.11
CA ASP A 134 -47.99 -7.64 -38.91
C ASP A 134 -47.64 -7.75 -40.42
N SER A 135 -46.45 -8.25 -40.75
CA SER A 135 -46.01 -8.46 -42.12
C SER A 135 -46.77 -9.58 -42.86
N GLY A 136 -47.48 -10.45 -42.13
CA GLY A 136 -48.18 -11.59 -42.71
C GLY A 136 -47.25 -12.66 -43.30
N ASN A 137 -46.00 -12.74 -42.82
CA ASN A 137 -45.03 -13.70 -43.33
C ASN A 137 -45.49 -15.16 -43.07
N GLU A 138 -45.68 -15.92 -44.14
CA GLU A 138 -46.17 -17.31 -44.11
C GLU A 138 -45.21 -18.28 -43.39
N ASP A 139 -43.93 -17.94 -43.27
CA ASP A 139 -42.93 -18.76 -42.57
C ASP A 139 -43.01 -18.63 -41.03
N ILE A 140 -43.78 -17.67 -40.52
CA ILE A 140 -43.95 -17.45 -39.08
C ILE A 140 -45.04 -18.38 -38.54
N THR A 141 -44.60 -19.42 -37.84
CA THR A 141 -45.52 -20.34 -37.16
C THR A 141 -45.85 -19.87 -35.73
N PRO A 142 -47.02 -20.23 -35.18
CA PRO A 142 -47.36 -19.97 -33.78
C PRO A 142 -46.32 -20.52 -32.80
N ALA A 143 -45.72 -21.67 -33.11
CA ALA A 143 -44.67 -22.29 -32.30
C ALA A 143 -43.39 -21.42 -32.25
N TRP A 144 -43.01 -20.83 -33.38
CA TRP A 144 -41.88 -19.91 -33.43
C TRP A 144 -42.14 -18.64 -32.62
N ILE A 145 -43.35 -18.09 -32.68
CA ILE A 145 -43.75 -16.92 -31.89
C ILE A 145 -43.64 -17.22 -30.39
N GLU A 146 -44.14 -18.36 -29.93
CA GLU A 146 -44.07 -18.74 -28.52
C GLU A 146 -42.63 -18.93 -28.05
N TRP A 147 -41.80 -19.60 -28.85
CA TRP A 147 -40.37 -19.75 -28.58
C TRP A 147 -39.68 -18.37 -28.49
N ALA A 148 -39.91 -17.48 -29.46
CA ALA A 148 -39.28 -16.17 -29.51
C ALA A 148 -39.70 -15.29 -28.32
N ARG A 149 -40.97 -15.37 -27.88
CA ARG A 149 -41.45 -14.69 -26.66
C ARG A 149 -40.77 -15.22 -25.41
N LYS A 150 -40.64 -16.55 -25.26
CA LYS A 150 -39.88 -17.16 -24.16
C LYS A 150 -38.42 -16.68 -24.15
N LYS A 151 -37.79 -16.53 -25.32
CA LYS A 151 -36.44 -15.95 -25.42
C LYS A 151 -36.41 -14.48 -25.02
N ALA A 152 -37.39 -13.66 -25.41
CA ALA A 152 -37.48 -12.27 -24.96
C ALA A 152 -37.59 -12.18 -23.43
N ASP A 153 -38.41 -13.03 -22.81
CA ASP A 153 -38.60 -13.07 -21.36
C ASP A 153 -37.36 -13.58 -20.60
N TRP A 154 -36.55 -14.43 -21.23
CA TRP A 154 -35.24 -14.84 -20.71
C TRP A 154 -34.19 -13.71 -20.78
N TYR A 155 -34.28 -12.83 -21.79
CA TYR A 155 -33.45 -11.62 -21.86
C TYR A 155 -33.92 -10.52 -20.91
N ASP A 156 -35.22 -10.40 -20.64
CA ASP A 156 -35.79 -9.31 -19.84
C ASP A 156 -35.42 -9.45 -18.35
N PRO A 157 -34.58 -8.57 -17.78
CA PRO A 157 -34.18 -8.67 -16.37
C PRO A 157 -35.33 -8.40 -15.39
N SER A 158 -36.46 -7.86 -15.83
CA SER A 158 -37.65 -7.66 -14.97
C SER A 158 -38.49 -8.93 -14.80
N ILE A 159 -38.38 -9.86 -15.74
CA ILE A 159 -39.06 -11.17 -15.69
C ILE A 159 -38.05 -12.25 -15.27
N ALA A 160 -36.88 -12.25 -15.90
CA ALA A 160 -35.77 -13.15 -15.65
C ALA A 160 -36.18 -14.63 -15.63
N THR A 161 -37.01 -15.03 -16.60
CA THR A 161 -37.46 -16.42 -16.77
C THR A 161 -36.24 -17.31 -16.99
N GLU A 162 -36.20 -18.47 -16.33
CA GLU A 162 -35.20 -19.49 -16.60
C GLU A 162 -35.54 -20.25 -17.88
N ASP A 163 -34.58 -20.34 -18.80
CA ASP A 163 -34.76 -21.07 -20.05
C ASP A 163 -34.40 -22.54 -19.86
N GLU A 164 -35.17 -23.44 -20.45
CA GLU A 164 -34.99 -24.89 -20.31
C GLU A 164 -33.59 -25.37 -20.73
N TYR A 165 -32.99 -24.73 -21.73
CA TYR A 165 -31.68 -25.13 -22.27
C TYR A 165 -30.58 -24.16 -21.88
N LEU A 166 -30.87 -22.87 -21.79
CA LEU A 166 -29.88 -21.83 -21.50
C LEU A 166 -29.78 -21.48 -20.00
N GLY A 167 -30.64 -22.06 -19.17
CA GLY A 167 -30.68 -21.82 -17.73
C GLY A 167 -30.96 -20.37 -17.37
N LYS A 168 -30.45 -19.91 -16.23
CA LYS A 168 -30.63 -18.55 -15.74
C LYS A 168 -29.59 -17.58 -16.33
N ARG A 169 -30.08 -16.50 -16.96
CA ARG A 169 -29.23 -15.43 -17.46
C ARG A 169 -28.64 -14.59 -16.32
N GLN A 170 -27.35 -14.30 -16.39
CA GLN A 170 -26.64 -13.48 -15.40
C GLN A 170 -26.63 -12.01 -15.85
N HIS A 171 -27.75 -11.31 -15.67
CA HIS A 171 -27.97 -9.96 -16.21
C HIS A 171 -26.96 -8.91 -15.72
N GLU A 172 -26.39 -9.10 -14.52
CA GLU A 172 -25.37 -8.22 -13.93
C GLU A 172 -24.03 -8.28 -14.69
N LYS A 173 -23.74 -9.38 -15.38
CA LYS A 173 -22.45 -9.61 -16.02
C LYS A 173 -22.34 -8.93 -17.39
N ASN A 174 -21.11 -8.73 -17.86
CA ASN A 174 -20.87 -8.21 -19.20
C ASN A 174 -21.20 -9.27 -20.28
N ALA A 175 -21.24 -8.84 -21.55
CA ALA A 175 -21.58 -9.71 -22.68
C ALA A 175 -20.64 -10.92 -22.82
N GLU A 176 -19.33 -10.71 -22.72
CA GLU A 176 -18.33 -11.78 -22.85
C GLU A 176 -18.47 -12.87 -21.78
N GLU A 177 -18.78 -12.48 -20.54
CA GLU A 177 -19.00 -13.41 -19.43
C GLU A 177 -20.32 -14.19 -19.58
N LYS A 178 -21.35 -13.55 -20.14
CA LYS A 178 -22.63 -14.20 -20.47
C LYS A 178 -22.43 -15.25 -21.56
N GLU A 179 -21.67 -14.93 -22.60
CA GLU A 179 -21.37 -15.84 -23.71
C GLU A 179 -20.57 -17.07 -23.30
N LYS A 180 -19.60 -16.92 -22.39
CA LYS A 180 -18.84 -18.06 -21.84
C LYS A 180 -19.68 -19.03 -21.01
N SER A 181 -20.86 -18.60 -20.59
CA SER A 181 -21.76 -19.37 -19.72
C SER A 181 -22.90 -20.06 -20.51
N LEU A 182 -22.95 -19.87 -21.83
CA LEU A 182 -23.88 -20.50 -22.78
C LEU A 182 -23.22 -21.71 -23.46
#